data_AF-A0A2G6PW73-F1
#
_entry.id   AF-A0A2G6PW73-F1
#
_cell.length_a   1.000
_cell.length_b   1.000
_cell.length_c   1.000
_cell.angle_alpha   90.00
_cell.angle_beta   90.00
_cell.angle_gamma   90.00
#
_symmetry.space_group_name_H-M   'P 1'
#
loop_
_entity.id
_entity.type
_entity.pdbx_description
1 polymer ?
#
loop_
_entity_poly.entity_id
_entity_poly.type
_entity_poly.pdbx_seq_one_letter_code
_entity_poly.pdbx_strand_id
1 'polypeptide(L)'
;MAAIDKKQQIITIDGPSGVGKSTVSLLTAEATGFSILDTGAMYRAVAFYLQENGVGLEDEAQIAAALKQIKIELFPAADSAGYTKVIVNGREITNRIRSAEISMLASRFSALS
;
A
#
# COMPACT_ATOMS: atom_id res chain seq x y z
N MET A 1 20.31 11.99 -24.58
CA MET A 1 19.78 12.63 -23.35
C MET A 1 20.11 11.70 -22.19
N ALA A 2 20.88 12.16 -21.21
CA ALA A 2 21.49 11.32 -20.17
C ALA A 2 20.46 10.64 -19.26
N ALA A 3 20.74 9.39 -18.88
CA ALA A 3 20.00 8.64 -17.89
C ALA A 3 20.02 9.39 -16.55
N ILE A 4 18.84 9.65 -15.98
CA ILE A 4 18.74 10.17 -14.63
C ILE A 4 18.95 9.00 -13.68
N ASP A 5 20.20 8.80 -13.24
CA ASP A 5 20.50 8.02 -12.02
C ASP A 5 20.19 8.90 -10.81
N LYS A 6 18.90 9.11 -10.52
CA LYS A 6 18.46 9.76 -9.27
C LYS A 6 18.38 8.66 -8.22
N LYS A 7 19.35 8.65 -7.31
CA LYS A 7 19.20 7.97 -6.02
C LYS A 7 17.89 8.48 -5.39
N GLN A 8 16.83 7.67 -5.43
CA GLN A 8 15.57 8.02 -4.80
C GLN A 8 15.82 8.11 -3.30
N GLN A 9 15.72 9.31 -2.73
CA GLN A 9 15.81 9.48 -1.29
C GLN A 9 14.52 8.96 -0.67
N ILE A 10 14.64 8.03 0.27
CA ILE A 10 13.53 7.41 0.99
C ILE A 10 13.66 7.79 2.46
N ILE A 11 12.57 8.26 3.05
CA ILE A 11 12.44 8.55 4.48
C ILE A 11 11.42 7.57 5.05
N THR A 12 11.81 6.79 6.06
CA THR A 12 10.92 5.91 6.81
C THR A 12 10.60 6.53 8.17
N ILE A 13 9.33 6.43 8.60
CA ILE A 13 8.85 6.97 9.88
C ILE A 13 8.13 5.83 10.61
N ASP A 14 8.82 5.23 11.58
CA ASP A 14 8.36 4.05 12.32
C ASP A 14 8.06 4.35 13.79
N GLY A 15 7.17 3.58 14.40
CA GLY A 15 6.76 3.74 15.80
C GLY A 15 5.38 3.13 16.09
N PRO A 16 4.96 3.04 17.36
CA PRO A 16 3.72 2.36 17.76
C PRO A 16 2.45 3.04 17.21
N SER A 17 1.33 2.32 17.16
CA SER A 17 0.06 2.89 16.66
C SER A 17 -0.40 4.08 17.51
N GLY A 18 -1.07 5.06 16.90
CA GLY A 18 -1.64 6.22 17.60
C GLY A 18 -0.69 7.38 17.95
N VAL A 19 0.62 7.28 17.68
CA VAL A 19 1.58 8.35 18.02
C VAL A 19 1.70 9.48 16.99
N GLY A 20 0.79 9.55 16.00
CA GLY A 20 0.75 10.63 15.01
C GLY A 20 1.70 10.48 13.81
N LYS A 21 2.27 9.29 13.55
CA LYS A 21 3.19 9.04 12.43
C LYS A 21 2.66 9.52 11.08
N SER A 22 1.40 9.20 10.76
CA SER A 22 0.79 9.62 9.50
C SER A 22 0.73 11.14 9.36
N THR A 23 0.43 11.85 10.46
CA THR A 23 0.44 13.32 10.50
C THR A 23 1.85 13.86 10.26
N VAL A 24 2.87 13.31 10.92
CA VAL A 24 4.26 13.74 10.73
C VAL A 24 4.74 13.45 9.30
N SER A 25 4.40 12.30 8.73
CA SER A 25 4.73 11.96 7.34
C SER A 25 4.09 12.94 6.35
N LEU A 26 2.82 13.32 6.58
CA LEU A 26 2.11 14.30 5.78
C LEU A 26 2.79 15.67 5.82
N LEU A 27 3.05 16.19 7.01
CA LEU A 27 3.72 17.49 7.18
C LEU A 27 5.14 17.49 6.60
N THR A 28 5.86 16.38 6.74
CA THR A 28 7.22 16.23 6.17
C THR A 28 7.17 16.24 4.65
N ALA A 29 6.23 15.51 4.04
CA ALA A 29 6.04 15.49 2.60
C ALA A 29 5.66 16.87 2.06
N GLU A 30 4.73 17.57 2.71
CA GLU A 30 4.35 18.95 2.37
C GLU A 30 5.53 19.92 2.43
N ALA A 31 6.37 19.81 3.47
CA ALA A 31 7.52 20.70 3.66
C ALA A 31 8.69 20.42 2.69
N THR A 32 8.82 19.19 2.18
CA THR A 32 10.00 18.75 1.41
C THR A 32 9.70 18.44 -0.05
N GLY A 33 8.42 18.37 -0.44
CA GLY A 33 8.00 17.94 -1.77
C GLY A 33 8.14 16.43 -2.01
N PHE A 34 8.31 15.63 -0.95
CA PHE A 34 8.37 14.16 -1.06
C PHE A 34 6.98 13.58 -1.32
N SER A 35 6.91 12.47 -2.05
CA SER A 35 5.69 11.68 -2.16
C SER A 35 5.54 10.75 -0.96
N ILE A 36 4.31 10.58 -0.48
CA ILE A 36 3.99 9.62 0.59
C ILE A 36 3.61 8.28 -0.02
N LEU A 37 4.18 7.21 0.52
CA LEU A 37 3.75 5.85 0.24
C LEU A 37 2.82 5.36 1.36
N ASP A 38 1.55 5.14 1.03
CA ASP A 38 0.58 4.51 1.93
C ASP A 38 0.74 2.99 1.89
N THR A 39 1.66 2.47 2.71
CA THR A 39 1.90 1.03 2.83
C THR A 39 0.66 0.28 3.32
N GLY A 40 -0.20 0.91 4.13
CA GLY A 40 -1.46 0.32 4.57
C GLY A 40 -2.40 0.05 3.40
N ALA A 41 -2.53 1.00 2.47
CA ALA A 41 -3.31 0.80 1.25
C ALA A 41 -2.71 -0.29 0.35
N MET A 42 -1.38 -0.36 0.25
CA MET A 42 -0.66 -1.41 -0.48
C MET A 42 -0.97 -2.81 0.06
N TYR A 43 -0.82 -3.04 1.36
CA TYR A 43 -1.11 -4.36 1.97
C TYR A 43 -2.59 -4.75 1.81
N ARG A 44 -3.52 -3.79 1.93
CA ARG A 44 -4.94 -4.05 1.69
C ARG A 44 -5.26 -4.36 0.22
N ALA A 45 -4.53 -3.75 -0.72
CA ALA A 45 -4.64 -4.08 -2.14
C ALA A 45 -4.16 -5.51 -2.44
N VAL A 46 -3.05 -5.94 -1.83
CA VAL A 46 -2.55 -7.32 -1.90
C VAL A 46 -3.58 -8.29 -1.34
N ALA A 47 -4.09 -8.04 -0.13
CA ALA A 47 -5.08 -8.90 0.51
C ALA A 47 -6.36 -9.03 -0.33
N PHE A 48 -6.85 -7.93 -0.88
CA PHE A 48 -7.99 -7.94 -1.80
C PHE A 48 -7.72 -8.79 -3.04
N TYR A 49 -6.54 -8.64 -3.65
CA TYR A 49 -6.16 -9.42 -4.82
C TYR A 49 -6.09 -10.92 -4.52
N LEU A 50 -5.44 -11.32 -3.42
CA LEU A 50 -5.34 -12.73 -3.03
C LEU A 50 -6.73 -13.32 -2.73
N GLN A 51 -7.60 -12.58 -2.04
CA GLN A 51 -8.98 -12.99 -1.77
C GLN A 51 -9.78 -13.20 -3.07
N GLU A 52 -9.74 -12.26 -4.02
CA GLU A 52 -10.47 -12.36 -5.30
C GLU A 52 -9.96 -13.54 -6.15
N ASN A 53 -8.72 -13.98 -5.96
CA ASN A 53 -8.14 -15.13 -6.66
C ASN A 53 -8.26 -16.44 -5.87
N GLY A 54 -8.95 -16.44 -4.72
CA GLY A 54 -9.14 -17.63 -3.90
C GLY A 54 -7.85 -18.18 -3.26
N VAL A 55 -6.81 -17.34 -3.12
CA VAL A 55 -5.52 -17.75 -2.54
C VAL A 55 -5.59 -17.67 -1.02
N GLY A 56 -5.45 -18.81 -0.37
CA GLY A 56 -5.44 -18.93 1.09
C GLY A 56 -4.12 -18.50 1.72
N LEU A 57 -4.17 -18.14 3.00
CA LEU A 57 -3.01 -17.74 3.81
C LEU A 57 -2.00 -18.87 4.05
N GLU A 58 -2.43 -20.12 3.93
CA GLU A 58 -1.62 -21.32 4.23
C GLU A 58 -0.76 -21.77 3.04
N ASP A 59 -0.94 -21.19 1.85
CA ASP A 59 -0.25 -21.63 0.62
C ASP A 59 0.72 -20.56 0.12
N GLU A 60 1.88 -20.50 0.76
CA GLU A 60 2.95 -19.55 0.42
C GLU A 60 3.38 -19.63 -1.05
N ALA A 61 3.37 -20.83 -1.64
CA ALA A 61 3.74 -21.02 -3.04
C ALA A 61 2.72 -20.37 -3.99
N GLN A 62 1.42 -20.56 -3.72
CA GLN A 62 0.37 -19.88 -4.48
C GLN A 62 0.38 -18.37 -4.25
N ILE A 63 0.61 -17.92 -3.01
CA ILE A 63 0.77 -16.49 -2.71
C ILE A 63 1.91 -15.91 -3.55
N ALA A 64 3.10 -16.51 -3.52
CA ALA A 64 4.26 -16.04 -4.26
C ALA A 64 4.01 -16.04 -5.79
N ALA A 65 3.31 -17.04 -6.31
CA ALA A 65 2.93 -17.09 -7.73
C ALA A 65 1.95 -15.97 -8.11
N ALA A 66 0.94 -15.73 -7.28
CA ALA A 66 -0.06 -14.68 -7.48
C ALA A 66 0.58 -13.28 -7.39
N LEU A 67 1.46 -13.05 -6.42
CA LEU A 67 2.17 -11.78 -6.24
C LEU A 67 3.10 -11.43 -7.41
N LYS A 68 3.54 -12.40 -8.22
CA LYS A 68 4.28 -12.11 -9.45
C LYS A 68 3.41 -11.53 -10.57
N GLN A 69 2.09 -11.70 -10.48
CA GLN A 69 1.13 -11.27 -11.51
C GLN A 69 0.39 -9.99 -11.15
N ILE A 70 0.46 -9.57 -9.87
CA ILE A 70 -0.25 -8.38 -9.41
C ILE A 70 0.42 -7.10 -9.90
N LYS A 71 -0.37 -6.18 -10.42
CA LYS A 71 0.03 -4.80 -10.69
C LYS A 71 -0.74 -3.86 -9.78
N ILE A 72 -0.04 -3.19 -8.86
CA ILE A 72 -0.61 -2.18 -7.96
C ILE A 72 -0.14 -0.80 -8.39
N GLU A 73 -1.09 0.12 -8.54
CA GLU A 73 -0.82 1.54 -8.77
C GLU A 73 -1.45 2.35 -7.64
N LEU A 74 -0.62 3.11 -6.93
CA LEU A 74 -1.02 3.99 -5.82
C LEU A 74 -0.85 5.44 -6.27
N PHE A 75 -1.91 6.22 -6.15
CA PHE A 75 -1.88 7.64 -6.42
C PHE A 75 -2.14 8.39 -5.12
N PRO A 76 -1.31 9.40 -4.78
CA PRO A 76 -1.54 10.23 -3.61
C PRO A 76 -2.98 10.78 -3.59
N ALA A 77 -3.52 10.97 -2.40
CA ALA A 77 -4.79 11.66 -2.24
C ALA A 77 -4.73 13.05 -2.88
N ALA A 78 -5.82 13.48 -3.53
CA ALA A 78 -5.89 14.80 -4.16
C ALA A 78 -5.86 15.95 -3.14
N ASP A 79 -6.25 15.66 -1.89
CA ASP A 79 -6.22 16.57 -0.76
C ASP A 79 -5.94 15.79 0.54
N SER A 80 -5.71 16.51 1.63
CA SER A 80 -5.38 15.95 2.94
C SER A 80 -6.54 15.21 3.63
N ALA A 81 -7.77 15.35 3.15
CA ALA A 81 -8.96 14.63 3.65
C ALA A 81 -9.28 13.38 2.81
N GLY A 82 -8.73 13.32 1.60
CA GLY A 82 -8.89 12.24 0.66
C GLY A 82 -8.05 11.03 1.00
N TYR A 83 -8.33 9.95 0.30
CA TYR A 83 -7.57 8.73 0.45
C TYR A 83 -6.70 8.46 -0.76
N THR A 84 -5.62 7.70 -0.55
CA THR A 84 -4.82 7.10 -1.61
C THR A 84 -5.73 6.36 -2.59
N LYS A 85 -5.71 6.76 -3.87
CA LYS A 85 -6.41 6.03 -4.93
C LYS A 85 -5.62 4.78 -5.26
N VAL A 86 -6.32 3.65 -5.34
CA VAL A 86 -5.70 2.33 -5.52
C VAL A 86 -6.29 1.66 -6.75
N ILE A 87 -5.43 1.30 -7.69
CA ILE A 87 -5.76 0.51 -8.86
C ILE A 87 -5.00 -0.83 -8.80
N VAL A 88 -5.72 -1.94 -8.96
CA VAL A 88 -5.15 -3.28 -9.07
C VAL A 88 -5.54 -3.89 -10.41
N ASN A 89 -4.55 -4.28 -11.21
CA ASN A 89 -4.74 -4.86 -12.54
C ASN A 89 -5.69 -4.03 -13.43
N GLY A 90 -5.56 -2.70 -13.37
CA GLY A 90 -6.39 -1.75 -14.13
C GLY A 90 -7.77 -1.46 -13.52
N ARG A 91 -8.15 -2.11 -12.41
CA ARG A 91 -9.42 -1.87 -11.70
C ARG A 91 -9.21 -0.97 -10.49
N GLU A 92 -9.97 0.12 -10.41
CA GLU A 92 -9.99 0.94 -9.20
C GLU A 92 -10.71 0.22 -8.04
N ILE A 93 -10.02 0.10 -6.90
CA ILE A 93 -10.50 -0.60 -5.70
C ILE A 93 -10.43 0.25 -4.43
N THR A 94 -10.17 1.56 -4.55
CA THR A 94 -9.97 2.53 -3.47
C THR A 94 -10.92 2.35 -2.28
N ASN A 95 -12.23 2.19 -2.52
CA ASN A 95 -13.22 2.03 -1.45
C ASN A 95 -13.36 0.59 -0.95
N ARG A 96 -13.14 -0.40 -1.83
CA ARG A 96 -13.28 -1.83 -1.49
C ARG A 96 -12.28 -2.26 -0.44
N ILE A 97 -11.06 -1.74 -0.54
CA ILE A 97 -9.97 -2.07 0.37
C ILE A 97 -10.15 -1.48 1.78
N ARG A 98 -11.23 -0.74 2.07
CA ARG A 98 -11.49 -0.17 3.40
C ARG A 98 -12.44 -1.01 4.25
N SER A 99 -12.94 -2.12 3.73
CA SER A 99 -13.76 -3.00 4.56
C SER A 99 -12.94 -3.52 5.75
N ALA A 100 -13.63 -3.78 6.86
CA ALA A 100 -13.01 -4.38 8.05
C ALA A 100 -12.39 -5.74 7.71
N GLU A 101 -13.07 -6.51 6.85
CA GLU A 101 -12.61 -7.80 6.35
C GLU A 101 -11.25 -7.71 5.64
N ILE A 102 -11.11 -6.82 4.66
CA ILE A 102 -9.84 -6.64 3.93
C ILE A 102 -8.75 -6.13 4.86
N SER A 103 -9.09 -5.26 5.82
CA SER A 103 -8.14 -4.76 6.81
C SER A 103 -7.61 -5.88 7.71
N MET A 104 -8.48 -6.81 8.13
CA MET A 104 -8.08 -7.99 8.89
C MET A 104 -7.23 -8.94 8.05
N LEU A 105 -7.61 -9.21 6.79
CA LEU A 105 -6.82 -10.04 5.89
C LEU A 105 -5.43 -9.46 5.64
N ALA A 106 -5.34 -8.16 5.40
CA ALA A 106 -4.06 -7.47 5.21
C ALA A 106 -3.14 -7.63 6.42
N SER A 107 -3.69 -7.49 7.64
CA SER A 107 -2.94 -7.75 8.88
C SER A 107 -2.40 -9.18 8.91
N ARG A 108 -3.24 -10.18 8.61
CA ARG A 108 -2.84 -11.59 8.58
C ARG A 108 -1.76 -11.87 7.54
N PHE A 109 -1.89 -11.37 6.31
CA PHE A 109 -0.89 -11.53 5.26
C PHE A 109 0.42 -10.82 5.60
N SER A 110 0.37 -9.65 6.22
CA SER A 110 1.59 -8.89 6.59
C SER A 110 2.40 -9.52 7.71
N ALA A 111 1.81 -10.44 8.47
CA ALA A 111 2.47 -11.19 9.53
C ALA A 111 3.20 -12.45 9.03
N LEU A 112 2.98 -12.85 7.77
CA LEU A 112 3.75 -13.91 7.12
C LEU A 112 5.17 -13.38 6.88
N SER A 113 6.18 -14.11 7.38
CA SER A 113 7.59 -13.72 7.36
C SER A 113 8.34 -14.33 6.18
#